data_AF-A0A6N6KF00-F1
#
_entry.id   AF-A0A6N6KF00-F1
#
_cell.length_a   1.000
_cell.length_b   1.000
_cell.length_c   1.000
_cell.angle_alpha   90.00
_cell.angle_beta   90.00
_cell.angle_gamma   90.00
#
_symmetry.space_group_name_H-M   'P 1'
#
loop_
_entity.id
_entity.type
_entity.pdbx_description
1 polymer ?
#
loop_
_entity_poly.entity_id
_entity_poly.type
_entity_poly.pdbx_seq_one_letter_code
_entity_poly.pdbx_strand_id
1 'polypeptide(L)' 'EGCRHINRFAWGPDFKRGYSEDIERELIDIPATVAELLQFDLPDCQGTVMEELFE' A
#
# COMPACT_ATOMS: atom_id res chain seq x y z
N GLU A 1 19.83 -1.98 9.76
CA GLU A 1 18.66 -1.55 8.97
C GLU A 1 18.89 -1.53 7.44
N GLY A 2 19.87 -2.24 6.87
CA GLY A 2 20.21 -2.08 5.43
C GLY A 2 19.49 -2.99 4.42
N CYS A 3 18.72 -4.00 4.85
CA CYS A 3 18.09 -4.98 3.94
C CYS A 3 16.63 -5.32 4.28
N ARG A 4 16.01 -4.61 5.23
CA ARG A 4 14.63 -4.90 5.69
C ARG A 4 13.69 -3.70 5.59
N HIS A 5 14.20 -2.55 5.14
CA HIS A 5 13.44 -1.33 4.92
C HIS A 5 13.56 -0.94 3.44
N ILE A 6 12.43 -0.68 2.79
CA ILE A 6 12.34 -0.36 1.37
C ILE A 6 11.48 0.90 1.23
N ASN A 7 11.90 1.83 0.37
CA ASN A 7 11.10 3.00 0.05
C ASN A 7 9.83 2.59 -0.71
N ARG A 8 8.68 3.09 -0.26
CA ARG A 8 7.38 2.95 -0.92
C ARG A 8 7.01 4.28 -1.60
N PHE A 9 6.58 4.22 -2.85
CA PHE A 9 6.05 5.36 -3.60
C PHE A 9 4.79 4.93 -4.35
N ALA A 10 3.73 5.73 -4.23
CA ALA A 10 2.47 5.54 -4.92
C ALA A 10 2.08 6.84 -5.66
N TRP A 11 1.51 6.71 -6.85
CA TRP A 11 1.08 7.84 -7.66
C TRP A 11 -0.07 7.44 -8.58
N GLY A 12 -1.09 8.28 -8.63
CA GLY A 12 -2.30 8.04 -9.41
C GLY A 12 -3.41 9.01 -8.99
N PRO A 13 -4.56 8.98 -9.67
CA PRO A 13 -5.71 9.82 -9.35
C PRO A 13 -6.37 9.44 -8.02
N ASP A 14 -6.24 8.18 -7.60
CA ASP A 14 -6.84 7.65 -6.37
C ASP A 14 -5.95 7.83 -5.12
N PHE A 15 -4.78 8.47 -5.26
CA PHE A 15 -3.81 8.67 -4.19
C PHE A 15 -3.69 10.14 -3.78
N LYS A 16 -3.57 10.39 -2.48
CA LYS A 16 -3.34 11.73 -1.93
C LYS A 16 -2.10 12.38 -2.53
N ARG A 17 -2.24 13.64 -2.94
CA ARG A 17 -1.14 14.41 -3.55
C ARG A 17 -0.20 15.00 -2.51
N GLY A 18 1.11 14.80 -2.70
CA GLY A 18 2.14 15.37 -1.81
C GLY A 18 2.12 14.80 -0.40
N TYR A 19 1.52 13.62 -0.23
CA TYR A 19 1.41 12.94 1.06
C TYR A 19 2.68 12.16 1.38
N SER A 20 3.14 12.25 2.63
CA SER A 20 4.25 11.49 3.18
C SER A 20 3.88 11.02 4.58
N GLU A 21 4.22 9.79 4.91
CA GLU A 21 3.91 9.17 6.19
C GLU A 21 5.03 8.25 6.66
N ASP A 22 5.10 8.05 7.97
CA ASP A 22 6.04 7.15 8.64
C ASP A 22 5.33 5.90 9.22
N ILE A 23 4.17 5.54 8.64
CA ILE A 23 3.42 4.34 9.05
C ILE A 23 4.17 3.09 8.58
N GLU A 24 4.53 2.23 9.54
CA GLU A 24 5.15 0.94 9.26
C GLU A 24 4.18 0.02 8.53
N ARG A 25 4.65 -0.55 7.41
CA ARG A 25 3.89 -1.47 6.56
C ARG A 25 4.79 -2.60 6.09
N GLU A 26 4.18 -3.73 5.75
CA GLU A 26 4.88 -4.90 5.22
C GLU A 26 4.71 -5.00 3.70
N LEU A 27 5.60 -5.75 3.03
CA LEU A 27 5.51 -5.94 1.58
C LEU A 27 4.24 -6.67 1.15
N ILE A 28 3.64 -7.46 2.05
CA ILE A 28 2.38 -8.17 1.80
C ILE A 28 1.16 -7.22 1.75
N ASP A 29 1.28 -6.00 2.26
CA ASP A 29 0.22 -4.98 2.21
C ASP A 29 0.05 -4.39 0.81
N ILE A 30 1.11 -4.45 -0.02
CA ILE A 30 1.08 -3.97 -1.40
C ILE A 30 0.04 -4.72 -2.24
N PRO A 31 0.07 -6.06 -2.37
CA PRO A 31 -0.94 -6.77 -3.14
C PRO A 31 -2.36 -6.65 -2.55
N ALA A 32 -2.52 -6.54 -1.23
CA ALA A 32 -3.83 -6.27 -0.61
C ALA A 32 -4.39 -4.91 -1.08
N THR A 33 -3.55 -3.87 -1.05
CA THR A 33 -3.93 -2.51 -1.47
C THR A 33 -4.20 -2.43 -2.97
N VAL A 34 -3.44 -3.17 -3.80
CA VAL A 34 -3.67 -3.23 -5.26
C VAL A 34 -4.97 -3.97 -5.58
N ALA A 35 -5.30 -5.04 -4.86
CA ALA A 35 -6.55 -5.77 -5.01
C ALA A 35 -7.76 -4.87 -4.72
N GLU A 36 -7.68 -4.07 -3.65
CA GLU A 36 -8.68 -3.04 -3.35
C GLU A 36 -8.78 -2.01 -4.48
N LEU A 37 -7.66 -1.42 -4.91
CA LEU A 37 -7.66 -0.40 -5.96
C LEU A 37 -8.27 -0.89 -7.29
N LEU A 38 -8.01 -2.14 -7.64
CA LEU A 38 -8.48 -2.75 -8.89
C LEU A 38 -9.79 -3.53 -8.74
N GLN A 39 -10.38 -3.54 -7.54
CA GLN A 39 -11.67 -4.15 -7.23
C GLN A 39 -11.74 -5.64 -7.62
N PHE A 40 -10.74 -6.42 -7.20
CA PHE A 40 -10.73 -7.87 -7.35
C PHE A 40 -10.42 -8.60 -6.04
N ASP A 41 -10.93 -9.83 -5.91
CA ASP A 41 -10.72 -10.65 -4.72
C ASP A 41 -9.31 -11.27 -4.69
N LEU A 42 -8.65 -11.19 -3.53
CA LEU A 42 -7.37 -11.86 -3.28
C LEU A 42 -7.47 -12.76 -2.02
N PRO A 43 -8.10 -13.95 -2.15
CA PRO A 43 -8.60 -14.74 -1.01
C PRO A 43 -7.52 -15.29 -0.05
N ASP A 44 -6.25 -15.34 -0.47
CA ASP A 44 -5.12 -15.82 0.35
C ASP A 44 -4.17 -14.69 0.77
N CYS A 45 -4.56 -13.42 0.58
CA CYS A 45 -3.76 -12.30 1.05
C CYS A 45 -3.79 -12.20 2.57
N GLN A 46 -2.62 -12.04 3.19
CA GLN A 46 -2.48 -11.78 4.62
C GLN A 46 -2.16 -10.30 4.92
N GLY A 47 -1.98 -9.49 3.87
CA GLY A 47 -1.73 -8.07 4.01
C GLY A 47 -2.98 -7.28 4.36
N THR A 48 -2.76 -6.06 4.84
CA THR A 48 -3.81 -5.09 5.14
C THR A 48 -3.81 -3.99 4.09
N VAL A 49 -5.00 -3.53 3.69
CA VAL A 49 -5.14 -2.40 2.76
C VAL A 49 -4.56 -1.12 3.41
N MET A 50 -3.75 -0.39 2.66
CA MET A 50 -3.19 0.91 3.05
C MET A 50 -4.19 2.04 2.73
N GLU A 51 -5.34 2.05 3.39
CA GLU A 51 -6.44 3.02 3.18
C GLU A 51 -5.99 4.47 3.36
N GLU A 52 -4.97 4.72 4.19
CA GLU A 52 -4.40 6.03 4.44
C GLU A 52 -3.82 6.70 3.17
N LEU A 53 -3.50 5.92 2.14
CA LEU A 53 -2.97 6.41 0.87
C LEU A 53 -4.05 7.01 -0.05
N PHE A 54 -5.31 6.62 0.12
CA PHE A 54 -6.39 6.98 -0.80
C PHE A 54 -7.01 8.37 -0.50
N GLU A 55 -7.55 9.05 -1.53
CA GLU A 55 -8.34 10.30 -1.41
C GLU A 55 -9.81 10.07 -1.03
#